data_AF-R8CMP1-F1
#
_entry.id   AF-R8CMP1-F1
#
_cell.length_a   1.000
_cell.length_b   1.000
_cell.length_c   1.000
_cell.angle_alpha   90.00
_cell.angle_beta   90.00
_cell.angle_gamma   90.00
#
_symmetry.space_group_name_H-M   'P 1'
#
loop_
_entity.id
_entity.type
_entity.pdbx_description
1 polymer ?
#
loop_
_entity_poly.entity_id
_entity_poly.type
_entity_poly.pdbx_seq_one_letter_code
_entity_poly.pdbx_strand_id
1 'polypeptide(L)'
;MKQYVQVAIKGFEGKTDLPFVVVNQKMNEIVGSTRLYSISNDNKTVELGKTWYHPSVLRTSINTECKYMLLQYAFEELHMLRL
;
A
#
# COMPACT_ATOMS: atom_id res chain seq x y z
N MET A 1 6.89 -14.54 6.73
CA MET A 1 7.03 -13.06 6.80
C MET A 1 8.25 -12.52 6.01
N LYS A 2 9.48 -12.98 6.29
CA LYS A 2 10.71 -12.45 5.66
C LYS A 2 10.69 -12.40 4.13
N GLN A 3 10.27 -13.50 3.48
CA GLN A 3 10.18 -13.57 2.02
C GLN A 3 9.15 -12.58 1.44
N TYR A 4 8.01 -12.40 2.11
CA TYR A 4 6.99 -11.44 1.70
C TYR A 4 7.53 -9.99 1.68
N VAL A 5 8.32 -9.63 2.71
CA VAL A 5 8.98 -8.32 2.78
C VAL A 5 10.07 -8.18 1.72
N GLN A 6 10.87 -9.24 1.48
CA GLN A 6 11.89 -9.23 0.43
C GLN A 6 11.30 -9.01 -0.96
N VAL A 7 10.13 -9.59 -1.27
CA VAL A 7 9.42 -9.34 -2.52
C VAL A 7 8.99 -7.87 -2.62
N ALA A 8 8.55 -7.26 -1.51
CA ALA A 8 8.20 -5.84 -1.45
C ALA A 8 9.40 -4.94 -1.77
N ILE A 9 10.55 -5.23 -1.14
CA ILE A 9 11.78 -4.46 -1.29
C ILE A 9 12.28 -4.55 -2.74
N LYS A 10 12.31 -5.76 -3.32
CA LYS A 10 12.73 -5.94 -4.73
C LYS A 10 11.83 -5.17 -5.70
N GLY A 11 10.52 -5.18 -5.49
CA GLY A 11 9.59 -4.40 -6.33
C GLY A 11 9.79 -2.89 -6.19
N PHE A 12 10.10 -2.42 -4.98
CA PHE A 12 10.43 -1.01 -4.74
C PHE A 12 11.72 -0.59 -5.44
N GLU A 13 12.79 -1.38 -5.31
CA GLU A 13 14.06 -1.16 -6.01
C GLU A 13 13.87 -1.17 -7.53
N GLY A 14 13.00 -2.05 -8.03
CA GLY A 14 12.61 -2.13 -9.44
C GLY A 14 11.61 -1.08 -9.92
N LYS A 15 11.13 -0.19 -9.03
CA LYS A 15 10.09 0.84 -9.31
C LYS A 15 8.77 0.27 -9.85
N THR A 16 8.48 -1.01 -9.62
CA THR A 16 7.21 -1.66 -9.98
C THR A 16 6.20 -1.64 -8.83
N ASP A 17 6.68 -1.42 -7.61
CA ASP A 17 5.92 -1.48 -6.39
C ASP A 17 6.25 -0.31 -5.46
N LEU A 18 5.26 0.17 -4.73
CA LEU A 18 5.38 1.10 -3.60
C LEU A 18 4.78 0.42 -2.36
N PRO A 19 5.60 -0.19 -1.50
CA PRO A 19 5.15 -0.79 -0.25
C PRO A 19 5.02 0.26 0.86
N PHE A 20 3.95 0.15 1.64
CA PHE A 20 3.66 1.02 2.77
C PHE A 20 3.51 0.22 4.05
N VAL A 21 3.99 0.79 5.15
CA VAL A 21 3.73 0.31 6.51
C VAL A 21 2.58 1.12 7.09
N VAL A 22 1.61 0.46 7.71
CA VAL A 22 0.51 1.15 8.39
C VAL A 22 0.85 1.27 9.87
N VAL A 23 0.96 2.50 10.33
CA VAL A 23 1.24 2.84 11.73
C VAL A 23 -0.02 3.43 12.35
N ASN A 24 -0.48 2.86 13.46
CA ASN A 24 -1.52 3.47 14.27
C ASN A 24 -0.88 4.60 15.08
N GLN A 25 -1.12 5.84 14.68
CA GLN A 25 -0.52 7.02 15.30
C GLN A 25 -0.86 7.20 16.78
N LYS A 26 -2.03 6.72 17.24
CA LYS A 26 -2.42 6.83 18.66
C LYS A 26 -1.60 5.92 19.55
N MET A 27 -1.28 4.73 19.06
CA MET A 27 -0.52 3.71 19.80
C MET A 27 0.98 3.76 19.48
N ASN A 28 1.34 4.44 18.39
CA ASN A 28 2.67 4.44 17.80
C ASN A 28 3.17 3.02 17.46
N GLU A 29 2.27 2.19 16.92
CA GLU A 29 2.53 0.78 16.62
C GLU A 29 2.33 0.48 15.13
N ILE A 30 3.14 -0.43 14.59
CA ILE A 30 2.93 -0.99 13.26
C ILE A 30 1.77 -1.99 13.34
N VAL A 31 0.69 -1.70 12.62
CA VAL A 31 -0.54 -2.49 12.64
C VAL A 31 -0.85 -3.16 11.29
N GLY A 32 0.00 -2.97 10.28
CA GLY A 32 -0.21 -3.62 8.99
C GLY A 32 0.74 -3.14 7.91
N SER A 33 0.47 -3.58 6.69
CA SER A 33 1.13 -3.13 5.47
C SER A 33 0.17 -3.24 4.30
N THR A 34 0.40 -2.42 3.29
CA THR A 34 -0.35 -2.43 2.03
C THR A 34 0.56 -1.95 0.91
N ARG A 35 0.16 -2.19 -0.34
CA ARG A 35 1.04 -1.95 -1.48
C ARG A 35 0.26 -1.42 -2.68
N LEU A 36 0.85 -0.44 -3.34
CA LEU A 36 0.57 -0.14 -4.75
C LEU A 36 1.59 -0.94 -5.58
N TYR A 37 1.16 -1.82 -6.48
CA TYR A 37 2.06 -2.73 -7.19
C TYR A 37 1.64 -2.89 -8.65
N SER A 38 2.48 -3.55 -9.45
CA SER A 38 2.21 -3.71 -10.89
C SER A 38 2.06 -2.33 -11.58
N ILE A 39 2.87 -1.36 -11.17
CA ILE A 39 2.82 0.00 -11.71
C ILE A 39 3.22 -0.03 -13.18
N SER A 40 2.30 0.40 -14.06
CA SER A 40 2.56 0.59 -15.48
C SER A 40 2.34 2.06 -15.82
N ASN A 41 3.44 2.79 -16.02
CA ASN A 41 3.38 4.20 -16.42
C ASN A 41 2.83 4.38 -17.84
N ASP A 42 3.07 3.41 -18.73
CA ASP A 42 2.60 3.43 -20.12
C ASP A 42 1.08 3.29 -20.18
N ASN A 43 0.54 2.35 -19.41
CA ASN A 43 -0.92 2.12 -19.35
C ASN A 43 -1.62 3.00 -18.31
N LYS A 44 -0.86 3.77 -17.51
CA LYS A 44 -1.35 4.55 -16.36
C LYS A 44 -2.18 3.71 -15.40
N THR A 45 -1.69 2.52 -15.06
CA THR A 45 -2.38 1.59 -14.15
C THR A 45 -1.54 1.20 -12.95
N VAL A 46 -2.19 0.95 -11.81
CA VAL A 46 -1.54 0.44 -10.59
C VAL A 46 -2.49 -0.41 -9.78
N GLU A 47 -2.07 -1.59 -9.33
CA GLU A 47 -2.93 -2.41 -8.46
C GLU A 47 -2.78 -2.00 -6.98
N LEU A 48 -3.88 -1.96 -6.25
CA LEU A 48 -3.88 -1.79 -4.79
C LEU A 48 -4.17 -3.11 -4.09
N GLY A 49 -3.27 -3.53 -3.22
CA GLY A 49 -3.48 -4.75 -2.46
C GLY A 49 -2.25 -5.21 -1.71
N LYS A 50 -2.06 -6.54 -1.67
CA LYS A 50 -1.13 -7.22 -0.76
C LYS A 50 -1.32 -6.74 0.69
N THR A 51 -2.53 -6.32 1.05
CA THR A 51 -2.84 -5.71 2.33
C THR A 51 -2.94 -6.77 3.41
N TRP A 52 -2.24 -6.56 4.53
CA TRP A 52 -2.45 -7.32 5.74
C TRP A 52 -2.49 -6.37 6.94
N TYR A 53 -3.36 -6.71 7.88
CA TYR A 53 -3.55 -5.95 9.12
C TYR A 53 -3.46 -6.89 10.30
N HIS A 54 -2.95 -6.38 11.42
CA HIS A 54 -2.99 -7.07 12.70
C HIS A 54 -4.46 -7.29 13.11
N PRO A 55 -4.82 -8.44 13.72
CA PRO A 55 -6.21 -8.74 14.09
C PRO A 55 -6.90 -7.65 14.94
N SER A 56 -6.14 -6.95 15.80
CA SER A 56 -6.67 -5.88 16.65
C SER A 56 -7.24 -4.68 15.90
N VAL A 57 -6.91 -4.51 14.61
CA VAL A 57 -7.36 -3.38 13.80
C VAL A 57 -8.28 -3.78 12.64
N LEU A 58 -8.64 -5.06 12.54
CA LEU A 58 -9.61 -5.52 11.54
C LEU A 58 -10.98 -4.91 11.81
N ARG A 59 -11.69 -4.54 10.73
CA ARG A 59 -13.01 -3.90 10.78
C ARG A 59 -13.04 -2.57 11.57
N THR A 60 -11.91 -1.87 11.62
CA THR A 60 -11.80 -0.49 12.12
C THR A 60 -11.69 0.52 10.95
N SER A 61 -11.67 1.81 11.26
CA SER A 61 -11.50 2.88 10.27
C SER A 61 -10.12 2.92 9.61
N ILE A 62 -9.11 2.23 10.17
CA ILE A 62 -7.73 2.32 9.69
C ILE A 62 -7.61 1.96 8.22
N ASN A 63 -8.25 0.88 7.78
CA ASN A 63 -8.21 0.48 6.37
C ASN A 63 -8.94 1.48 5.46
N THR A 64 -10.03 2.09 5.94
CA THR A 64 -10.76 3.11 5.17
C THR A 64 -9.89 4.32 4.92
N GLU A 65 -9.26 4.86 5.96
CA GLU A 65 -8.34 6.01 5.88
C GLU A 65 -7.12 5.69 5.01
N CYS A 66 -6.49 4.53 5.21
CA CYS A 66 -5.35 4.11 4.40
C CYS A 66 -5.72 4.00 2.91
N LYS A 67 -6.88 3.40 2.59
CA LYS A 67 -7.32 3.29 1.19
C LYS A 67 -7.62 4.65 0.59
N TYR A 68 -8.25 5.55 1.35
CA TYR A 68 -8.48 6.91 0.89
C TYR A 68 -7.16 7.61 0.51
N MET A 69 -6.18 7.62 1.42
CA MET A 69 -4.87 8.22 1.16
C MET A 69 -4.15 7.58 -0.04
N LEU A 70 -4.24 6.26 -0.20
CA LEU A 70 -3.58 5.55 -1.31
C LEU A 70 -4.25 5.81 -2.65
N LEU A 71 -5.58 5.90 -2.68
CA LEU A 71 -6.33 6.26 -3.88
C LEU A 71 -6.03 7.70 -4.27
N GLN A 72 -6.04 8.62 -3.30
CA GLN A 72 -5.64 10.01 -3.52
C GLN A 72 -4.23 10.08 -4.11
N TYR A 73 -3.26 9.42 -3.49
CA TYR A 73 -1.89 9.38 -4.00
C TYR A 73 -1.79 8.77 -5.41
N ALA A 74 -2.49 7.67 -5.67
CA ALA A 74 -2.46 7.02 -6.98
C ALA A 74 -3.04 7.90 -8.11
N PHE A 75 -4.16 8.58 -7.85
CA PHE A 75 -4.83 9.39 -8.87
C PHE A 75 -4.25 10.80 -8.98
N GLU A 76 -3.96 11.45 -7.86
CA GLU A 76 -3.60 12.87 -7.81
C GLU A 76 -2.08 13.08 -7.95
N GLU A 77 -1.26 12.25 -7.30
CA GLU A 77 0.20 12.42 -7.31
C GLU A 77 0.87 11.58 -8.40
N LEU A 78 0.45 10.33 -8.58
CA LEU A 78 0.99 9.46 -9.62
C LEU A 78 0.30 9.63 -10.98
N HIS A 79 -0.84 10.34 -11.02
CA HIS A 79 -1.63 10.55 -12.23
C HIS A 79 -2.02 9.25 -12.95
N MET A 80 -2.34 8.20 -12.18
CA MET A 80 -2.85 6.94 -12.72
C MET A 80 -4.30 7.13 -13.18
N LEU A 81 -4.73 6.34 -14.17
CA LEU A 81 -6.09 6.37 -14.70
C LEU A 81 -6.94 5.20 -14.18
N ARG A 82 -6.31 4.10 -13.77
CA ARG A 82 -7.00 2.91 -13.29
C ARG A 82 -6.22 2.23 -12.16
N LEU A 83 -6.99 1.72 -11.20
CA LEU A 83 -6.53 0.70 -10.26
C LEU A 83 -6.99 -0.71 -10.65
#